data_AF-A0A8X6XEH2-F1
#
_entry.id   AF-A0A8X6XEH2-F1
#
_cell.length_a   1.000
_cell.length_b   1.000
_cell.length_c   1.000
_cell.angle_alpha   90.00
_cell.angle_beta   90.00
_cell.angle_gamma   90.00
#
_symmetry.space_group_name_H-M   'P 1'
#
loop_
_entity.id
_entity.type
_entity.pdbx_description
1 polymer ?
#
loop_
_entity_poly.entity_id
_entity_poly.type
_entity_poly.pdbx_seq_one_letter_code
_entity_poly.pdbx_strand_id
1 'polypeptide(L)'
;MLKALGSFSSKFVKHLSLPTSNVMLQASGFSTWKNLTSVAFKQYGNGRFLSVAQPTSVKPLLAVDNQNVNQTRTVTKFSLKTGKKKSVATVLRRFFRLHNGIWIRRRAGCHKRMHKRTPDEKYNLRQHVVCTQSQCLMLDKMITDHWKKRKYYIDDPFEPYHDRNNLDYVYPYRKR
;
A
#
# COMPACT_ATOMS: atom_id res chain seq x y z
N MET A 1 -57.18 -10.76 45.49
CA MET A 1 -56.70 -12.11 45.81
C MET A 1 -55.44 -12.38 45.02
N LEU A 2 -54.30 -12.48 45.72
CA LEU A 2 -52.95 -12.67 45.21
C LEU A 2 -52.66 -14.15 44.92
N LYS A 3 -51.92 -14.44 43.84
CA LYS A 3 -51.06 -15.63 43.67
C LYS A 3 -49.82 -15.16 42.89
N ALA A 4 -48.71 -14.85 43.58
CA ALA A 4 -47.58 -15.74 43.90
C ALA A 4 -46.96 -16.35 42.62
N LEU A 5 -45.87 -15.77 42.11
CA LEU A 5 -44.46 -16.15 42.34
C LEU A 5 -44.12 -17.58 41.88
N GLY A 6 -43.38 -17.65 40.77
CA GLY A 6 -42.67 -18.83 40.32
C GLY A 6 -41.27 -18.44 39.84
N SER A 7 -40.35 -18.29 40.79
CA SER A 7 -38.91 -18.27 40.55
C SER A 7 -38.44 -19.72 40.48
N PHE A 8 -37.82 -20.12 39.36
CA PHE A 8 -36.99 -21.31 39.31
C PHE A 8 -35.60 -20.94 38.78
N SER A 9 -34.67 -21.02 39.73
CA SER A 9 -33.23 -20.97 39.61
C SER A 9 -32.68 -22.14 38.80
N SER A 10 -31.58 -21.90 38.09
CA SER A 10 -30.31 -22.64 38.26
C SER A 10 -29.56 -22.81 36.93
N LYS A 11 -28.52 -22.00 36.79
CA LYS A 11 -27.17 -22.39 36.36
C LYS A 11 -27.07 -23.67 35.54
N PHE A 12 -26.78 -23.52 34.26
CA PHE A 12 -26.08 -24.56 33.51
C PHE A 12 -25.03 -23.94 32.59
N VAL A 13 -23.87 -23.69 33.19
CA VAL A 13 -22.62 -23.42 32.48
C VAL A 13 -22.12 -24.77 31.95
N LYS A 14 -22.25 -25.00 30.65
CA LYS A 14 -21.51 -26.05 29.95
C LYS A 14 -20.42 -25.38 29.11
N HIS A 15 -19.24 -25.33 29.70
CA HIS A 15 -17.99 -25.07 29.00
C HIS A 15 -17.64 -26.32 28.19
N LEU A 16 -18.02 -26.36 26.91
CA LEU A 16 -17.49 -27.34 25.96
C LEU A 16 -16.32 -26.69 25.21
N SER A 17 -15.12 -26.97 25.71
CA SER A 17 -13.85 -26.69 25.03
C SER A 17 -13.75 -27.55 23.77
N LEU A 18 -13.71 -26.90 22.61
CA LEU A 18 -13.40 -27.53 21.33
C LEU A 18 -11.91 -27.95 21.30
N PRO A 19 -11.57 -29.15 20.77
CA PRO A 19 -10.19 -29.55 20.59
C PRO A 19 -9.52 -28.70 19.50
N THR A 20 -8.51 -27.92 19.90
CA THR A 20 -7.62 -27.20 18.99
C THR A 20 -6.77 -28.19 18.21
N SER A 21 -7.19 -28.53 16.99
CA SER A 21 -6.32 -29.17 16.01
C SER A 21 -5.26 -28.15 15.56
N ASN A 22 -4.02 -28.34 15.99
CA ASN A 22 -2.85 -27.64 15.46
C ASN A 22 -2.63 -28.04 14.00
N VAL A 23 -3.25 -27.31 13.07
CA VAL A 23 -2.86 -27.33 11.66
C VAL A 23 -1.75 -26.30 11.50
N MET A 24 -0.52 -26.81 11.50
CA MET A 24 0.69 -26.10 11.12
C MET A 24 0.55 -25.61 9.68
N LEU A 25 0.07 -24.38 9.49
CA LEU A 25 0.18 -23.69 8.21
C LEU A 25 1.66 -23.37 7.99
N GLN A 26 2.28 -24.10 7.07
CA GLN A 26 3.55 -23.73 6.48
C GLN A 26 3.43 -22.30 5.91
N ALA A 27 4.02 -21.34 6.62
CA ALA A 27 4.28 -20.03 6.06
C ALA A 27 5.37 -20.20 5.00
N SER A 28 4.96 -20.21 3.73
CA SER A 28 5.85 -20.09 2.59
C SER A 28 6.55 -18.72 2.65
N GLY A 29 7.80 -18.74 3.11
CA GLY A 29 8.89 -17.87 2.67
C GLY A 29 8.69 -16.36 2.78
N PHE A 30 8.88 -15.80 3.98
CA PHE A 30 9.60 -14.52 4.06
C PHE A 30 11.10 -14.86 4.07
N SER A 31 11.79 -14.54 2.98
CA SER A 31 13.23 -14.70 2.84
C SER A 31 13.97 -13.84 3.86
N THR A 32 14.27 -14.40 5.04
CA THR A 32 15.27 -13.82 5.94
C THR A 32 16.62 -13.93 5.29
N TRP A 33 17.23 -12.77 5.00
CA TRP A 33 18.62 -12.67 4.61
C TRP A 33 19.47 -13.24 5.74
N LYS A 34 20.13 -14.36 5.48
CA LYS A 34 21.19 -14.92 6.33
C LYS A 34 22.40 -15.20 5.46
N ASN A 35 23.17 -14.16 5.17
CA ASN A 35 24.55 -14.35 4.74
C ASN A 35 25.39 -14.51 6.00
N LEU A 36 25.46 -15.75 6.52
CA LEU A 36 26.51 -16.12 7.45
C LEU A 36 27.74 -16.47 6.60
N THR A 37 28.70 -15.56 6.58
CA THR A 37 30.04 -15.84 6.07
C THR A 37 30.73 -16.78 7.06
N SER A 38 30.68 -18.09 6.82
CA SER A 38 31.64 -19.01 7.42
C SER A 38 32.95 -18.88 6.65
N VAL A 39 33.89 -18.09 7.16
CA VAL A 39 35.27 -18.08 6.69
C VAL A 39 35.87 -19.43 7.09
N ALA A 40 35.88 -20.37 6.15
CA ALA A 40 36.55 -21.65 6.33
C ALA A 40 38.05 -21.44 6.13
N PHE A 41 38.81 -21.35 7.23
CA PHE A 41 40.26 -21.51 7.21
C PHE A 41 40.58 -22.97 6.85
N LYS A 42 41.09 -23.22 5.65
CA LYS A 42 41.74 -24.50 5.31
C LYS A 42 43.17 -24.47 5.82
N GLN A 43 43.50 -25.43 6.68
CA GLN A 43 44.87 -25.65 7.11
C GLN A 43 45.74 -26.11 5.93
N TYR A 44 46.97 -25.60 5.89
CA TYR A 44 47.98 -25.95 4.92
C TYR A 44 48.55 -27.33 5.26
N GLY A 45 48.26 -28.31 4.41
CA GLY A 45 48.93 -29.60 4.37
C GLY A 45 49.91 -29.63 3.20
N ASN A 46 51.15 -30.01 3.51
CA ASN A 46 52.30 -30.15 2.62
C ASN A 46 52.00 -30.81 1.27
N GLY A 47 52.54 -30.24 0.18
CA GLY A 47 52.93 -31.03 -0.98
C GLY A 47 52.73 -30.38 -2.35
N ARG A 48 53.84 -29.86 -2.90
CA ARG A 48 54.19 -29.80 -4.33
C ARG A 48 53.36 -28.90 -5.26
N PHE A 49 54.01 -27.83 -5.71
CA PHE A 49 53.66 -27.05 -6.89
C PHE A 49 54.29 -27.67 -8.16
N LEU A 50 53.49 -27.91 -9.20
CA LEU A 50 53.86 -28.04 -10.62
C LEU A 50 52.54 -27.86 -11.43
N SER A 51 52.46 -27.31 -12.64
CA SER A 51 52.98 -26.10 -13.29
C SER A 51 52.03 -25.84 -14.49
N VAL A 52 52.00 -24.60 -15.00
CA VAL A 52 51.56 -24.20 -16.36
C VAL A 52 50.06 -24.26 -16.74
N ALA A 53 49.42 -23.08 -16.76
CA ALA A 53 48.75 -22.51 -17.95
C ALA A 53 48.40 -21.04 -17.67
N GLN A 54 48.89 -20.10 -18.51
CA GLN A 54 48.40 -18.72 -18.54
C GLN A 54 47.10 -18.60 -19.38
N PRO A 55 46.48 -17.41 -19.52
CA PRO A 55 45.53 -16.82 -18.59
C PRO A 55 44.18 -16.66 -19.31
N THR A 56 43.21 -17.54 -19.08
CA THR A 56 41.90 -17.40 -19.73
C THR A 56 40.97 -16.55 -18.88
N SER A 57 40.94 -15.25 -19.20
CA SER A 57 39.84 -14.33 -18.96
C SER A 57 39.31 -14.34 -17.52
N VAL A 58 40.07 -13.75 -16.60
CA VAL A 58 39.44 -13.19 -15.39
C VAL A 58 38.54 -12.04 -15.85
N LYS A 59 37.24 -12.35 -16.00
CA LYS A 59 36.20 -11.33 -16.12
C LYS A 59 36.42 -10.35 -14.97
N PRO A 60 36.60 -9.04 -15.22
CA PRO A 60 36.68 -8.10 -14.12
C PRO A 60 35.40 -8.25 -13.30
N LEU A 61 35.54 -8.41 -11.98
CA LEU A 61 34.44 -8.41 -11.00
C LEU A 61 33.63 -7.10 -11.01
N LEU A 62 34.04 -6.14 -11.85
CA LEU A 62 33.37 -4.89 -12.17
C LEU A 62 32.61 -4.94 -13.50
N ALA A 63 32.32 -6.12 -14.05
CA ALA A 63 31.26 -6.28 -15.02
C ALA A 63 29.94 -6.06 -14.28
N VAL A 64 29.56 -4.79 -14.15
CA VAL A 64 28.22 -4.36 -13.79
C VAL A 64 27.30 -4.96 -14.85
N ASP A 65 26.77 -6.15 -14.55
CA ASP A 65 25.78 -6.82 -15.37
C ASP A 65 24.66 -5.82 -15.66
N ASN A 66 24.54 -5.50 -16.96
CA ASN A 66 23.50 -4.73 -17.60
C ASN A 66 22.61 -3.91 -16.65
N GLN A 67 22.93 -2.62 -16.53
CA GLN A 67 22.10 -1.55 -15.94
C GLN A 67 20.77 -1.33 -16.69
N ASN A 68 20.16 -2.39 -17.25
CA ASN A 68 18.76 -2.39 -17.64
C ASN A 68 17.89 -2.73 -16.42
N VAL A 69 18.20 -2.10 -15.28
CA VAL A 69 17.22 -1.94 -14.21
C VAL A 69 16.16 -1.04 -14.81
N ASN A 70 15.16 -1.65 -15.44
CA ASN A 70 13.95 -0.98 -15.86
C ASN A 70 13.49 -0.16 -14.67
N GLN A 71 13.65 1.15 -14.77
CA GLN A 71 13.47 2.01 -13.61
C GLN A 71 12.02 1.85 -13.18
N THR A 72 11.79 1.29 -11.99
CA THR A 72 10.47 1.10 -11.37
C THR A 72 9.87 2.43 -10.89
N ARG A 73 10.25 3.54 -11.52
CA ARG A 73 9.81 4.88 -11.13
C ARG A 73 8.42 5.15 -11.70
N THR A 74 7.43 5.17 -10.81
CA THR A 74 6.02 5.40 -11.16
C THR A 74 5.76 6.84 -11.64
N VAL A 75 6.61 7.81 -11.28
CA VAL A 75 6.44 9.24 -11.57
C VAL A 75 7.49 9.73 -12.58
N THR A 76 7.04 10.33 -13.67
CA THR A 76 7.90 11.00 -14.66
C THR A 76 8.03 12.49 -14.33
N LYS A 77 9.18 12.89 -13.75
CA LYS A 77 9.46 14.30 -13.40
C LYS A 77 9.69 15.18 -14.62
N PHE A 78 10.40 14.68 -15.62
CA PHE A 78 10.72 15.40 -16.85
C PHE A 78 10.48 14.47 -18.04
N SER A 79 9.61 14.89 -18.96
CA SER A 79 9.33 14.16 -20.19
C SER A 79 10.38 14.46 -21.24
N LEU A 80 10.85 13.43 -21.96
CA LEU A 80 11.90 13.58 -22.99
C LEU A 80 11.51 14.57 -24.10
N LYS A 81 10.22 14.61 -24.49
CA LYS A 81 9.75 15.47 -25.59
C LYS A 81 9.53 16.93 -25.18
N THR A 82 9.09 17.16 -23.94
CA THR A 82 8.57 18.48 -23.50
C THR A 82 9.32 19.08 -22.33
N GLY A 83 10.18 18.31 -21.67
CA GLY A 83 10.85 18.71 -20.42
C GLY A 83 9.90 18.91 -19.24
N LYS A 84 8.61 18.59 -19.36
CA LYS A 84 7.60 18.82 -18.31
C LYS A 84 7.25 17.54 -17.55
N LYS A 85 6.79 17.70 -16.31
CA LYS A 85 6.26 16.62 -15.49
C LYS A 85 5.02 15.99 -16.12
N LYS A 86 4.90 14.65 -16.02
CA LYS A 86 3.69 13.93 -16.40
C LYS A 86 2.96 13.46 -15.16
N SER A 87 1.63 13.48 -15.24
CA SER A 87 0.77 12.94 -14.19
C SER A 87 0.62 11.43 -14.37
N VAL A 88 0.50 10.72 -13.25
CA VAL A 88 0.25 9.28 -13.26
C VAL A 88 -1.22 9.01 -13.57
N ALA A 89 -1.51 8.40 -14.72
CA ALA A 89 -2.88 8.17 -15.18
C ALA A 89 -3.71 7.27 -14.23
N THR A 90 -3.06 6.34 -13.53
CA THR A 90 -3.73 5.44 -12.58
C THR A 90 -4.33 6.19 -11.38
N VAL A 91 -3.72 7.29 -10.96
CA VAL A 91 -4.24 8.15 -9.88
C VAL A 91 -5.52 8.83 -10.35
N LEU A 92 -5.49 9.46 -11.53
CA LEU A 92 -6.63 10.19 -12.10
C LEU A 92 -7.85 9.29 -12.31
N ARG A 93 -7.63 8.02 -12.65
CA ARG A 93 -8.72 7.04 -12.87
C ARG A 93 -9.37 6.53 -11.58
N ARG A 94 -8.69 6.64 -10.44
CA ARG A 94 -9.10 5.96 -9.18
C ARG A 94 -9.46 6.92 -8.05
N PHE A 95 -8.90 8.12 -8.08
CA PHE A 95 -9.05 9.11 -7.03
C PHE A 95 -9.60 10.41 -7.63
N PHE A 96 -10.48 11.05 -6.87
CA PHE A 96 -11.03 12.37 -7.19
C PHE A 96 -10.37 13.43 -6.31
N ARG A 97 -10.02 14.58 -6.89
CA ARG A 97 -9.29 15.66 -6.20
C ARG A 97 -10.22 16.85 -5.98
N LEU A 98 -10.46 17.20 -4.71
CA LEU A 98 -11.20 18.40 -4.32
C LEU A 98 -10.27 19.62 -4.34
N HIS A 99 -10.79 20.84 -4.33
CA HIS A 99 -9.93 22.03 -4.36
C HIS A 99 -9.17 22.23 -3.03
N ASN A 100 -9.85 22.03 -1.91
CA ASN A 100 -9.34 22.15 -0.53
C ASN A 100 -8.10 21.32 -0.14
N GLY A 101 -7.60 20.42 -1.01
CA GLY A 101 -6.44 19.58 -0.70
C GLY A 101 -6.73 18.10 -0.54
N ILE A 102 -8.01 17.74 -0.41
CA ILE A 102 -8.42 16.38 -0.05
C ILE A 102 -8.61 15.52 -1.31
N TRP A 103 -8.31 14.23 -1.14
CA TRP A 103 -8.55 13.21 -2.15
C TRP A 103 -9.65 12.25 -1.69
N ILE A 104 -10.57 11.92 -2.59
CA ILE A 104 -11.65 10.96 -2.37
C ILE A 104 -11.38 9.70 -3.18
N ARG A 105 -11.67 8.54 -2.59
CA ARG A 105 -11.63 7.23 -3.25
C ARG A 105 -12.82 6.38 -2.86
N ARG A 106 -13.11 5.34 -3.64
CA ARG A 106 -14.01 4.26 -3.19
C ARG A 106 -13.23 3.20 -2.42
N ARG A 107 -13.91 2.45 -1.53
CA ARG A 107 -13.30 1.31 -0.85
C ARG A 107 -12.97 0.20 -1.86
N ALA A 108 -11.84 -0.47 -1.67
CA ALA A 108 -11.45 -1.59 -2.54
C ALA A 108 -12.41 -2.77 -2.33
N GLY A 109 -12.64 -3.56 -3.39
CA GLY A 109 -13.47 -4.76 -3.30
C GLY A 109 -14.99 -4.51 -3.25
N CYS A 110 -15.44 -3.27 -3.40
CA CYS A 110 -16.85 -2.85 -3.42
C CYS A 110 -17.74 -3.54 -4.45
N HIS A 111 -17.17 -4.14 -5.50
CA HIS A 111 -17.90 -4.93 -6.50
C HIS A 111 -17.54 -6.43 -6.48
N LYS A 112 -16.79 -6.90 -5.48
CA LYS A 112 -16.25 -8.27 -5.47
C LYS A 112 -16.88 -9.09 -4.34
N ARG A 113 -17.31 -10.31 -4.67
CA ARG A 113 -17.84 -11.30 -3.71
C ARG A 113 -18.99 -10.77 -2.85
N MET A 114 -19.87 -9.93 -3.41
CA MET A 114 -20.98 -9.30 -2.67
C MET A 114 -21.96 -10.32 -2.09
N HIS A 115 -22.13 -11.49 -2.71
CA HIS A 115 -23.04 -12.52 -2.20
C HIS A 115 -22.64 -13.07 -0.82
N LYS A 116 -21.34 -13.06 -0.47
CA LYS A 116 -20.84 -13.55 0.84
C LYS A 116 -20.84 -12.47 1.93
N ARG A 117 -21.17 -11.22 1.59
CA ARG A 117 -21.02 -10.06 2.48
C ARG A 117 -22.33 -9.73 3.19
N THR A 118 -22.22 -9.25 4.42
CA THR A 118 -23.37 -8.77 5.20
C THR A 118 -23.90 -7.45 4.62
N PRO A 119 -25.17 -7.07 4.89
CA PRO A 119 -25.71 -5.78 4.44
C PRO A 119 -24.88 -4.58 4.91
N ASP A 120 -24.40 -4.57 6.16
CA ASP A 120 -23.61 -3.47 6.71
C ASP A 120 -22.24 -3.35 6.04
N GLU A 121 -21.58 -4.47 5.76
CA GLU A 121 -20.34 -4.47 4.98
C GLU A 121 -20.57 -3.90 3.57
N LYS A 122 -21.67 -4.28 2.91
CA LYS A 122 -22.02 -3.77 1.57
C LYS A 122 -22.25 -2.26 1.62
N TYR A 123 -22.96 -1.76 2.63
CA TYR A 123 -23.18 -0.33 2.84
C TYR A 123 -21.84 0.39 2.97
N ASN A 124 -20.98 -0.06 3.88
CA ASN A 124 -19.66 0.55 4.13
C ASN A 124 -18.73 0.51 2.90
N LEU A 125 -18.77 -0.55 2.11
CA LEU A 125 -17.95 -0.67 0.90
C LEU A 125 -18.40 0.26 -0.23
N ARG A 126 -19.69 0.59 -0.30
CA ARG A 126 -20.23 1.53 -1.30
C ARG A 126 -19.85 2.97 -1.00
N GLN A 127 -19.56 3.30 0.26
CA GLN A 127 -19.21 4.65 0.68
C GLN A 127 -17.91 5.15 0.04
N HIS A 128 -17.93 6.44 -0.32
CA HIS A 128 -16.74 7.19 -0.67
C HIS A 128 -16.00 7.61 0.60
N VAL A 129 -14.69 7.46 0.60
CA VAL A 129 -13.86 7.74 1.76
C VAL A 129 -12.70 8.64 1.37
N VAL A 130 -12.41 9.59 2.25
CA VAL A 130 -11.28 10.50 2.13
C VAL A 130 -9.96 9.79 2.43
N CYS A 131 -8.92 10.22 1.75
CA CYS A 131 -7.56 9.73 1.96
C CYS A 131 -6.92 10.34 3.21
N THR A 132 -6.00 9.59 3.81
CA THR A 132 -5.15 10.07 4.92
C THR A 132 -4.20 11.15 4.41
N GLN A 133 -3.73 12.04 5.29
CA GLN A 133 -2.81 13.14 4.94
C GLN A 133 -1.58 12.68 4.15
N SER A 134 -0.89 11.64 4.61
CA SER A 134 0.31 11.10 3.93
C SER A 134 0.00 10.63 2.49
N GLN A 135 -1.18 10.05 2.29
CA GLN A 135 -1.64 9.63 0.96
C GLN A 135 -1.92 10.84 0.08
N CYS A 136 -2.63 11.85 0.58
CA CYS A 136 -2.90 13.09 -0.15
C CYS A 136 -1.59 13.76 -0.61
N LEU A 137 -0.59 13.86 0.27
CA LEU A 137 0.72 14.42 -0.06
C LEU A 137 1.45 13.62 -1.16
N MET A 138 1.38 12.28 -1.10
CA MET A 138 1.95 11.41 -2.12
C MET A 138 1.25 11.60 -3.47
N LEU A 139 -0.08 11.65 -3.49
CA LEU A 139 -0.88 11.84 -4.70
C LEU A 139 -0.61 13.21 -5.34
N ASP A 140 -0.50 14.27 -4.55
CA ASP A 140 -0.16 15.61 -5.04
C ASP A 140 1.25 15.67 -5.67
N LYS A 141 2.18 14.83 -5.19
CA LYS A 141 3.51 14.64 -5.82
C LYS A 141 3.43 13.84 -7.12
N MET A 142 2.40 13.03 -7.33
CA MET A 142 2.21 12.23 -8.56
C MET A 142 1.49 13.00 -9.67
N ILE A 143 0.71 14.04 -9.33
CA ILE A 143 -0.04 14.84 -10.32
C ILE A 143 0.62 16.18 -10.67
N THR A 144 0.15 16.77 -11.75
CA THR A 144 0.51 18.12 -12.22
C THR A 144 -0.49 19.14 -11.69
N ASP A 145 -0.08 20.41 -11.65
CA ASP A 145 -0.90 21.48 -11.05
C ASP A 145 -2.19 21.77 -11.82
N HIS A 146 -2.26 21.41 -13.11
CA HIS A 146 -3.49 21.44 -13.89
C HIS A 146 -4.67 20.75 -13.17
N TRP A 147 -4.42 19.62 -12.49
CA TRP A 147 -5.45 18.86 -11.78
C TRP A 147 -5.79 19.41 -10.38
N LYS A 148 -5.02 20.38 -9.89
CA LYS A 148 -5.25 21.03 -8.58
C LYS A 148 -6.09 22.30 -8.70
N LYS A 149 -6.18 22.85 -9.92
CA LYS A 149 -6.99 24.04 -10.21
C LYS A 149 -8.47 23.74 -9.98
N ARG A 150 -9.20 24.72 -9.42
CA ARG A 150 -10.65 24.63 -9.26
C ARG A 150 -11.32 24.59 -10.63
N LYS A 151 -12.36 23.76 -10.76
CA LYS A 151 -13.18 23.61 -11.95
C LYS A 151 -14.62 23.76 -11.53
N TYR A 152 -15.43 24.45 -12.34
CA TYR A 152 -16.85 24.62 -12.10
C TYR A 152 -17.59 23.88 -13.20
N TYR A 153 -18.19 22.74 -12.82
CA TYR A 153 -19.03 21.95 -13.70
C TYR A 153 -20.50 22.23 -13.37
N ILE A 154 -21.37 22.11 -14.37
CA ILE A 154 -22.81 22.21 -14.18
C ILE A 154 -23.26 20.96 -13.41
N ASP A 155 -24.00 21.16 -12.32
CA ASP A 155 -24.59 20.11 -11.47
C ASP A 155 -23.59 19.10 -10.88
N ASP A 156 -22.40 19.53 -10.47
CA ASP A 156 -21.45 18.65 -9.77
C ASP A 156 -21.94 18.35 -8.33
N PRO A 157 -22.22 17.07 -7.98
CA PRO A 157 -22.60 16.71 -6.62
C PRO A 157 -21.50 17.02 -5.58
N PHE A 158 -20.24 17.19 -6.00
CA PHE A 158 -19.14 17.48 -5.09
C PHE A 158 -18.85 18.97 -4.86
N GLU A 159 -19.50 19.90 -5.60
CA GLU A 159 -19.23 21.35 -5.52
C GLU A 159 -19.21 21.90 -4.08
N PRO A 160 -20.17 21.57 -3.18
CA PRO A 160 -20.20 22.10 -1.83
C PRO A 160 -18.99 21.71 -0.98
N TYR A 161 -18.28 20.63 -1.34
CA TYR A 161 -17.16 20.10 -0.58
C TYR A 161 -15.81 20.66 -1.04
N HIS A 162 -15.77 21.47 -2.11
CA HIS A 162 -14.52 22.05 -2.59
C HIS A 162 -13.90 23.05 -1.61
N ASP A 163 -14.72 23.69 -0.79
CA ASP A 163 -14.33 24.63 0.25
C ASP A 163 -14.48 24.00 1.65
N ARG A 164 -13.62 24.39 2.60
CA ARG A 164 -13.73 23.94 4.00
C ARG A 164 -14.19 25.11 4.85
N ASN A 165 -15.39 24.98 5.40
CA ASN A 165 -15.96 25.97 6.30
C ASN A 165 -15.68 25.56 7.75
N ASN A 166 -15.73 26.52 8.68
CA ASN A 166 -15.67 26.29 10.13
C ASN A 166 -14.37 25.62 10.61
N LEU A 167 -13.23 26.16 10.20
CA LEU A 167 -11.91 25.78 10.72
C LEU A 167 -11.30 26.97 11.45
N ASP A 168 -10.97 26.81 12.73
CA ASP A 168 -10.39 27.88 13.57
C ASP A 168 -9.04 28.36 13.03
N TYR A 169 -8.29 27.45 12.43
CA TYR A 169 -6.99 27.73 11.86
C TYR A 169 -6.92 27.23 10.42
N VAL A 170 -7.04 28.16 9.48
CA VAL A 170 -6.72 27.93 8.06
C VAL A 170 -5.40 28.62 7.79
N TYR A 171 -4.34 27.85 7.49
CA TYR A 171 -3.09 28.45 7.02
C TYR A 171 -3.42 29.34 5.80
N PRO A 172 -2.96 30.60 5.77
CA PRO A 172 -3.22 31.47 4.63
C PRO A 172 -2.72 30.79 3.37
N TYR A 173 -3.61 30.61 2.39
CA TYR A 173 -3.28 29.96 1.12
C TYR A 173 -2.16 30.75 0.44
N ARG A 174 -0.94 30.20 0.43
CA ARG A 174 0.20 30.81 -0.24
C ARG A 174 -0.04 30.72 -1.74
N LYS A 175 -0.47 31.83 -2.37
CA LYS A 175 -0.53 31.96 -3.84
C LYS A 175 0.84 31.57 -4.40
N ARG A 176 0.87 30.48 -5.15
CA ARG A 176 2.02 30.04 -5.95
C ARG A 176 1.85 30.49 -7.39
#